data_AF-A0A926VLP6-F1
#
_entry.id   AF-A0A926VLP6-F1
#
_cell.length_a   1.000
_cell.length_b   1.000
_cell.length_c   1.000
_cell.angle_alpha   90.00
_cell.angle_beta   90.00
_cell.angle_gamma   90.00
#
_symmetry.space_group_name_H-M   'P 1'
#
loop_
_entity.id
_entity.type
_entity.pdbx_description
1 polymer ?
#
loop_
_entity_poly.entity_id
_entity_poly.type
_entity_poly.pdbx_seq_one_letter_code
_entity_poly.pdbx_strand_id
1 'polypeptide(L)' 'MSDFSSEKWQTIKTLAARLQAIKTIIETFDGQINNQPFAEELRPIKEQLEADFEGSLNALLDLIDEDDI' A
#
# COMPACT_ATOMS: atom_id res chain seq x y z
N MET A 1 18.65 -4.31 22.22
CA MET A 1 18.44 -3.30 21.18
C MET A 1 18.12 -4.10 19.94
N SER A 2 16.90 -3.97 19.40
CA SER A 2 16.40 -4.78 18.29
C SER A 2 17.38 -4.75 17.13
N ASP A 3 17.78 -5.93 16.66
CA ASP A 3 18.65 -6.09 15.48
C ASP A 3 17.80 -5.86 14.22
N PHE A 4 17.30 -4.63 14.06
CA PHE A 4 16.69 -4.18 12.82
C PHE A 4 17.82 -4.08 11.79
N SER A 5 18.03 -5.16 11.03
CA SER A 5 19.05 -5.16 9.99
C SER A 5 18.78 -4.02 9.01
N SER A 6 19.84 -3.41 8.48
CA SER A 6 19.70 -2.33 7.48
C SER A 6 18.85 -2.76 6.28
N GLU A 7 18.79 -4.06 6.00
CA GLU A 7 17.96 -4.67 4.98
C GLU A 7 16.47 -4.63 5.35
N LYS A 8 16.09 -5.08 6.55
CA LYS A 8 14.70 -4.99 7.04
C LYS A 8 14.19 -3.54 7.01
N TRP A 9 15.01 -2.59 7.47
CA TRP A 9 14.63 -1.17 7.46
C TRP A 9 14.45 -0.61 6.04
N GLN A 10 15.26 -1.06 5.09
CA GLN A 10 15.12 -0.67 3.69
C GLN A 10 13.86 -1.28 3.06
N THR A 11 13.50 -2.51 3.43
CA THR A 11 12.26 -3.15 3.01
C THR A 11 11.04 -2.42 3.55
N ILE A 12 11.03 -2.05 4.84
CA ILE A 12 9.96 -1.26 5.46
C ILE A 12 9.78 0.08 4.74
N LYS A 13 10.87 0.81 4.47
CA LYS A 13 10.81 2.08 3.72
C LYS A 13 10.21 1.90 2.34
N THR A 14 10.60 0.84 1.64
CA THR A 14 10.09 0.52 0.30
C THR A 14 8.58 0.25 0.34
N LEU A 15 8.14 -0.58 1.29
CA LEU A 15 6.72 -0.91 1.47
C LEU A 15 5.90 0.32 1.87
N ALA A 16 6.40 1.14 2.80
CA ALA A 16 5.74 2.38 3.21
C ALA A 16 5.61 3.38 2.05
N ALA A 17 6.64 3.53 1.22
CA ALA A 17 6.58 4.38 0.03
C ALA A 17 5.56 3.87 -0.99
N ARG A 18 5.50 2.54 -1.20
CA ARG A 18 4.49 1.91 -2.07
C ARG A 18 3.07 2.15 -1.55
N LEU A 19 2.84 1.94 -0.25
CA LEU A 19 1.56 2.18 0.41
C LEU A 19 1.11 3.64 0.23
N GLN A 20 2.01 4.61 0.47
CA GLN A 20 1.70 6.02 0.28
C GLN A 20 1.34 6.35 -1.17
N ALA A 21 2.05 5.78 -2.14
CA ALA A 21 1.77 5.99 -3.56
C ALA A 21 0.40 5.43 -3.94
N ILE A 22 0.11 4.18 -3.56
CA ILE A 22 -1.17 3.53 -3.85
C ILE A 22 -2.33 4.31 -3.20
N LYS A 23 -2.19 4.68 -1.93
CA LYS A 23 -3.19 5.50 -1.21
C LYS A 23 -3.49 6.80 -1.94
N THR A 24 -2.45 7.51 -2.39
CA THR A 24 -2.60 8.77 -3.13
C THR A 24 -3.39 8.57 -4.44
N ILE A 25 -3.17 7.44 -5.12
CA ILE A 25 -3.91 7.11 -6.35
C ILE A 25 -5.38 6.80 -6.03
N ILE A 26 -5.64 6.01 -4.98
CA ILE A 26 -7.01 5.68 -4.55
C ILE A 26 -7.78 6.94 -4.13
N GLU A 27 -7.15 7.85 -3.38
CA GLU A 27 -7.75 9.14 -3.00
C GLU A 27 -8.08 10.00 -4.23
N THR A 28 -7.22 9.98 -5.26
CA THR A 28 -7.49 10.65 -6.54
C THR A 28 -8.68 10.00 -7.25
N PHE A 29 -8.76 8.68 -7.22
CA PHE A 29 -9.91 7.94 -7.76
C PHE A 29 -11.22 8.37 -7.10
N ASP A 30 -11.23 8.40 -5.77
CA ASP A 30 -12.43 8.73 -5.00
C ASP A 30 -12.83 10.21 -5.11
N GLY A 31 -11.85 11.12 -5.16
CA GLY A 31 -12.11 12.55 -5.24
C GLY A 31 -12.41 13.06 -6.65
N GLN A 32 -11.81 12.47 -7.69
CA GLN A 32 -11.82 13.05 -9.04
C GLN A 32 -12.41 12.12 -10.10
N ILE A 33 -12.30 10.80 -9.95
CA ILE A 33 -12.67 9.82 -10.98
C ILE A 33 -14.06 9.26 -10.75
N ASN A 34 -14.51 9.03 -9.52
CA ASN A 34 -15.82 8.45 -9.21
C ASN A 34 -17.03 9.20 -9.83
N ASN A 35 -16.87 10.48 -10.13
CA ASN A 35 -17.91 11.31 -10.75
C ASN A 35 -17.76 11.45 -12.28
N GLN A 36 -16.82 10.73 -12.90
CA GLN A 36 -16.56 10.79 -14.33
C GLN A 36 -17.34 9.70 -15.08
N PRO A 37 -17.67 9.91 -16.38
CA PRO A 37 -18.41 8.94 -17.19
C PRO A 37 -17.74 7.56 -17.30
N PHE A 38 -16.41 7.51 -17.14
CA PHE A 38 -15.58 6.31 -17.26
C PHE A 38 -15.21 5.68 -15.89
N ALA A 39 -15.82 6.14 -14.78
CA ALA A 39 -15.52 5.62 -13.44
C ALA A 39 -15.71 4.10 -13.35
N GLU A 40 -16.78 3.58 -13.94
CA GLU A 40 -17.10 2.15 -13.95
C GLU A 40 -16.07 1.30 -14.70
N GLU A 41 -15.47 1.84 -15.76
CA GLU A 41 -14.41 1.17 -16.53
C GLU A 41 -13.10 1.11 -15.75
N LEU A 42 -12.86 2.09 -14.89
CA LEU A 42 -11.66 2.17 -14.06
C LEU A 42 -11.83 1.51 -12.68
N ARG A 43 -13.05 1.13 -12.28
CA ARG A 43 -13.31 0.45 -11.01
C ARG A 43 -12.45 -0.81 -10.79
N PRO A 44 -12.24 -1.70 -11.78
CA PRO A 44 -11.36 -2.86 -11.60
C PRO A 44 -9.90 -2.48 -11.28
N ILE A 45 -9.43 -1.35 -11.82
CA ILE A 45 -8.08 -0.83 -11.51
C ILE A 45 -8.03 -0.36 -10.06
N LYS A 46 -9.08 0.32 -9.59
CA LYS A 46 -9.20 0.75 -8.20
C LYS A 46 -9.19 -0.46 -7.25
N GLU A 47 -10.00 -1.48 -7.54
CA GLU A 47 -10.07 -2.72 -6.74
C GLU A 47 -8.70 -3.43 -6.69
N GLN A 48 -7.97 -3.49 -7.80
CA GLN A 48 -6.61 -4.04 -7.81
C GLN A 48 -5.64 -3.21 -6.97
N LEU A 49 -5.74 -1.88 -7.00
CA LEU A 49 -4.93 -0.99 -6.15
C LEU A 49 -5.24 -1.19 -4.67
N GLU A 50 -6.50 -1.37 -4.29
CA GLU A 50 -6.90 -1.68 -2.92
C GLU A 50 -6.31 -3.03 -2.47
N ALA A 51 -6.38 -4.06 -3.30
CA ALA A 51 -5.76 -5.35 -3.01
C ALA A 51 -4.23 -5.26 -2.87
N ASP A 52 -3.56 -4.50 -3.74
CA ASP A 52 -2.12 -4.24 -3.67
C ASP A 52 -1.72 -3.47 -2.40
N PHE A 53 -2.58 -2.56 -1.95
CA PHE A 53 -2.41 -1.83 -0.70
C PHE A 53 -2.47 -2.79 0.48
N GLU A 54 -3.52 -3.61 0.58
CA GLU A 54 -3.68 -4.61 1.64
C GLU A 54 -2.51 -5.59 1.68
N GLY A 55 -2.08 -6.10 0.52
CA GLY A 55 -0.93 -7.00 0.43
C GLY A 55 0.37 -6.36 0.91
N SER A 56 0.59 -5.08 0.58
CA SER A 56 1.78 -4.34 1.03
C SER A 56 1.72 -4.01 2.53
N LEU A 57 0.53 -3.80 3.07
CA LEU A 57 0.32 -3.55 4.50
C LEU A 57 0.57 -4.81 5.32
N ASN A 58 0.02 -5.95 4.88
CA ASN A 58 0.25 -7.24 5.54
C ASN A 58 1.74 -7.59 5.56
N ALA A 59 2.44 -7.45 4.43
CA ALA A 59 3.88 -7.67 4.38
C ALA A 59 4.68 -6.76 5.32
N LEU A 60 4.21 -5.54 5.56
CA LEU A 60 4.83 -4.61 6.50
C LEU A 60 4.54 -4.98 7.96
N LEU A 61 3.33 -5.45 8.26
CA LEU A 61 2.95 -5.96 9.58
C LEU A 61 3.74 -7.23 9.93
N ASP A 62 3.83 -8.19 9.00
CA ASP A 62 4.60 -9.42 9.18
C ASP A 62 6.07 -9.12 9.53
N LEU A 63 6.68 -8.13 8.87
CA LEU A 63 8.05 -7.71 9.14
C LEU A 63 8.26 -7.08 10.52
N ILE A 64 7.21 -6.49 11.09
CA ILE A 64 7.24 -5.87 12.42
C ILE A 64 6.96 -6.92 13.51
N ASP A 65 5.99 -7.82 13.27
CA ASP A 65 5.62 -8.88 14.20
C ASP A 65 6.75 -9.93 14.35
N GLU A 66 7.58 -10.13 13.32
CA GLU A 66 8.79 -10.95 13.40
C GLU A 66 9.85 -10.45 14.42
N ASP A 67 9.77 -9.19 14.88
CA ASP A 67 10.72 -8.62 15.84
C ASP A 67 10.26 -8.71 17.32
N ASP A 68 9.04 -9.17 17.58
CA ASP A 68 8.48 -9.36 18.95
C ASP A 68 8.73 -10.77 19.55
N ILE A 69 9.48 -11.65 18.85
CA ILE A 69 9.84 -13.02 19.30
C ILE A 69 11.33 -13.15 19.61
#